data_AF-A0A259IBN8-F1
#
_entry.id   AF-A0A259IBN8-F1
#
_cell.length_a   1.000
_cell.length_b   1.000
_cell.length_c   1.000
_cell.angle_alpha   90.00
_cell.angle_beta   90.00
_cell.angle_gamma   90.00
#
_symmetry.space_group_name_H-M   'P 1'
#
loop_
_entity.id
_entity.type
_entity.pdbx_description
1 polymer ?
#
loop_
_entity_poly.entity_id
_entity_poly.type
_entity_poly.pdbx_seq_one_letter_code
_entity_poly.pdbx_strand_id
1 'polypeptide(L)'
;KLDGYLGKFSVDWNLQNPIDPEMCTRCGACVEVCPEGAIDDSFQIDLDKCKSHRACVTACAGIGAINFDRAERQRNAEFDLIMDLRADPQMRMSQTPQGYFAPGKDPLEQALVANELLGLVGEFEKPKYFAYNEKICAHGRNGKVGCSACIDVCSTGAISSLFKSGQGTVEVNPNLCMGCGACSTVCPSGAMRYNYPSVTHQGKEIKTLANVFAAESAKVKQSQAPALLLHSLKVGTQALDSLGRLAHLRPKQFEALPSYVLPYGVEHIASTGLDLWLGALSYGFAEVILLLTGDEDPAYRAALETQADLGNAILAAYGFDARFSLIQLDSIEDLQPVSAAMGKLRQRGSLPAICSPASFGLGNQKRETIEMVLEHLQKQAKTPLPAGGAALPKSSFLGGININKDACTLCMSCVGSCPEGALLDNLDEPKLSFIEKQCVQCGICVQTCPEQALSLAPR
;
A
#
# COMPACT_ATOMS: atom_id res chain seq x y z
N LYS A 1 2.28 26.84 5.59
CA LYS A 1 1.74 25.63 4.93
C LYS A 1 2.83 25.04 4.05
N LEU A 2 2.93 23.73 3.93
CA LEU A 2 3.81 23.07 2.95
C LEU A 2 3.06 21.85 2.38
N ASP A 3 2.97 21.80 1.06
CA ASP A 3 2.34 20.73 0.29
C ASP A 3 3.02 20.58 -1.07
N GLY A 4 2.81 19.44 -1.72
CA GLY A 4 3.36 19.17 -3.05
C GLY A 4 4.13 17.87 -3.14
N TYR A 5 4.98 17.78 -4.16
CA TYR A 5 5.76 16.60 -4.52
C TYR A 5 7.03 17.04 -5.27
N LEU A 6 7.95 16.11 -5.56
CA LEU A 6 9.20 16.36 -6.29
C LEU A 6 9.02 17.31 -7.48
N GLY A 7 9.79 18.41 -7.50
CA GLY A 7 9.74 19.43 -8.56
C GLY A 7 8.58 20.43 -8.44
N LYS A 8 7.72 20.30 -7.44
CA LYS A 8 6.55 21.18 -7.26
C LYS A 8 6.04 21.20 -5.82
N PHE A 9 6.90 21.57 -4.88
CA PHE A 9 6.49 21.92 -3.52
C PHE A 9 6.04 23.37 -3.47
N SER A 10 4.93 23.65 -2.79
CA SER A 10 4.45 24.99 -2.47
C SER A 10 4.61 25.24 -0.98
N VAL A 11 5.20 26.38 -0.62
CA VAL A 11 5.41 26.79 0.77
C VAL A 11 4.78 28.14 0.98
N ASP A 12 3.87 28.21 1.96
CA ASP A 12 3.34 29.46 2.49
C ASP A 12 3.92 29.73 3.88
N TRP A 13 4.46 30.92 4.11
CA TRP A 13 4.95 31.32 5.43
C TRP A 13 4.69 32.79 5.72
N ASN A 14 4.64 33.12 7.00
CA ASN A 14 4.55 34.50 7.46
C ASN A 14 5.95 34.92 7.94
N LEU A 15 6.43 36.05 7.42
CA LEU A 15 7.64 36.66 7.97
C LEU A 15 7.28 37.33 9.32
N GLN A 16 7.69 36.71 10.42
CA GLN A 16 7.46 37.22 11.77
C GLN A 16 8.68 37.97 12.33
N ASN A 17 9.89 37.64 11.89
CA ASN A 17 11.10 38.30 12.38
C ASN A 17 11.27 39.68 11.71
N PRO A 18 11.71 40.72 12.45
CA PRO A 18 12.01 42.03 11.87
C PRO A 18 13.10 42.00 10.79
N ILE A 19 14.01 41.01 10.80
CA ILE A 19 15.04 40.82 9.78
C ILE A 19 14.45 40.03 8.61
N ASP A 20 14.46 40.62 7.42
CA ASP A 20 14.10 39.96 6.18
C ASP A 20 15.24 39.10 5.65
N PRO A 21 15.11 37.76 5.63
CA PRO A 21 16.18 36.89 5.14
C PRO A 21 16.44 37.05 3.64
N GLU A 22 15.48 37.55 2.84
CA GLU A 22 15.66 37.76 1.39
C GLU A 22 16.43 39.04 1.07
N MET A 23 16.40 40.03 1.97
CA MET A 23 17.16 41.27 1.82
C MET A 23 18.50 41.22 2.58
N CYS A 24 18.59 40.40 3.63
CA CYS A 24 19.77 40.31 4.48
C CYS A 24 20.97 39.76 3.72
N THR A 25 22.05 40.54 3.65
CA THR A 25 23.33 40.11 3.05
C THR A 25 24.22 39.35 4.03
N ARG A 26 23.77 39.13 5.27
CA ARG A 26 24.48 38.42 6.34
C ARG A 26 25.87 39.01 6.65
N CYS A 27 26.01 40.34 6.59
CA CYS A 27 27.28 41.04 6.79
C CYS A 27 27.77 41.09 8.26
N GLY A 28 26.96 40.71 9.24
CA GLY A 28 27.33 40.73 10.66
C GLY A 28 27.12 42.06 11.40
N ALA A 29 26.98 43.18 10.70
CA ALA A 29 26.93 44.51 11.34
C ALA A 29 25.83 44.68 12.40
N CYS A 30 24.67 44.03 12.22
CA CYS A 30 23.58 44.08 13.21
C CYS A 30 23.86 43.28 14.50
N VAL A 31 24.65 42.20 14.38
CA VAL A 31 25.07 41.35 15.50
C VAL A 31 26.04 42.13 16.39
N GLU A 32 27.04 42.79 15.78
CA GLU A 32 28.07 43.56 16.50
C GLU A 32 27.49 44.73 17.32
N VAL A 33 26.45 45.40 16.81
CA VAL A 33 25.86 46.58 17.46
C VAL A 33 24.74 46.27 18.44
N CYS A 34 24.39 44.99 18.67
CA CYS A 34 23.33 44.60 19.59
C CYS A 34 23.89 44.37 21.01
N PRO A 35 23.70 45.30 21.96
CA PRO A 35 24.29 45.21 23.29
C PRO A 35 23.70 44.08 24.15
N GLU A 36 22.48 43.64 23.86
CA GLU A 36 21.83 42.53 24.57
C GLU A 36 22.17 41.15 23.99
N GLY A 37 22.90 41.08 22.86
CA GLY A 37 23.10 39.82 22.15
C GLY A 37 21.78 39.17 21.70
N ALA A 38 20.78 40.01 21.38
CA ALA A 38 19.47 39.56 20.93
C ALA A 38 19.46 39.13 19.44
N ILE A 39 20.59 39.27 18.73
CA ILE A 39 20.76 38.81 17.35
C ILE A 39 21.99 37.92 17.33
N ASP A 40 21.83 36.68 16.89
CA ASP A 40 22.92 35.70 16.78
C ASP A 40 23.27 35.42 15.31
N ASP A 41 24.13 34.42 15.07
CA ASP A 41 24.61 34.02 13.74
C ASP A 41 23.49 33.48 12.82
N SER A 42 22.28 33.25 13.34
CA SER A 42 21.10 32.93 12.52
C SER A 42 20.50 34.17 11.84
N PHE A 43 20.96 35.38 12.20
CA PHE A 43 20.43 36.66 11.74
C PHE A 43 18.92 36.78 11.97
N GLN A 44 18.47 36.33 13.14
CA GLN A 44 17.12 36.50 13.65
C GLN A 44 17.16 37.26 14.97
N ILE A 45 16.19 38.14 15.21
CA ILE A 45 16.05 38.84 16.49
C ILE A 45 15.25 38.00 17.48
N ASP A 46 15.85 37.71 18.62
CA ASP A 46 15.18 37.22 19.83
C ASP A 46 14.42 38.39 20.47
N LEU A 47 13.10 38.42 20.27
CA LEU A 47 12.24 39.51 20.74
C LEU A 47 12.12 39.55 22.27
N ASP A 48 12.36 38.44 22.97
CA ASP A 48 12.32 38.39 24.43
C ASP A 48 13.58 39.03 25.04
N LYS A 49 14.72 38.98 24.33
CA LYS A 49 15.96 39.67 24.72
C LYS A 49 16.03 41.12 24.23
N CYS A 50 15.35 41.45 23.14
CA CYS A 50 15.46 42.75 22.49
C CYS A 50 14.86 43.89 23.33
N LYS A 51 15.69 44.85 23.76
CA LYS A 51 15.24 46.05 24.48
C LYS A 51 14.89 47.24 23.58
N SER A 52 14.73 47.01 22.27
CA SER A 52 14.27 48.02 21.30
C SER A 52 15.13 49.30 21.20
N HIS A 53 16.45 49.20 21.38
CA HIS A 53 17.40 50.31 21.18
C HIS A 53 17.59 50.67 19.68
N ARG A 54 17.21 49.78 18.76
CA ARG A 54 17.20 49.95 17.29
C ARG A 54 18.54 50.24 16.60
N ALA A 55 19.68 50.07 17.28
CA ALA A 55 21.00 50.25 16.63
C ALA A 55 21.22 49.29 15.44
N CYS A 56 20.62 48.09 15.48
CA CYS A 56 20.63 47.14 14.37
C CYS A 56 19.96 47.72 13.10
N VAL A 57 18.91 48.55 13.25
CA VAL A 57 18.23 49.21 12.13
C VAL A 57 19.17 50.24 11.49
N THR A 58 19.85 51.06 12.31
CA THR A 58 20.85 52.03 11.83
C THR A 58 22.01 51.34 11.12
N ALA A 59 22.54 50.25 11.68
CA ALA A 59 23.61 49.48 11.08
C ALA A 59 23.18 48.82 9.75
N CYS A 60 21.91 48.46 9.61
CA CYS A 60 21.35 47.88 8.39
C CYS A 60 20.79 48.94 7.41
N ALA A 61 20.93 50.25 7.67
CA ALA A 61 20.23 51.29 6.91
C ALA A 61 20.53 51.27 5.40
N GLY A 62 21.74 50.91 4.99
CA GLY A 62 22.12 50.80 3.57
C GLY A 62 21.45 49.63 2.82
N ILE A 63 20.99 48.60 3.54
CA ILE A 63 20.33 47.41 2.96
C ILE A 63 18.81 47.48 3.20
N GLY A 64 18.39 47.98 4.37
CA GLY A 64 16.99 48.08 4.77
C GLY A 64 16.35 46.75 5.15
N ALA A 65 17.14 45.71 5.47
CA ALA A 65 16.62 44.38 5.78
C ALA A 65 15.88 44.31 7.13
N ILE A 66 16.18 45.20 8.09
CA ILE A 66 15.60 45.17 9.45
C ILE A 66 14.50 46.22 9.59
N ASN A 67 13.26 45.77 9.86
CA ASN A 67 12.12 46.66 10.12
C ASN A 67 11.17 46.03 11.15
N PHE A 68 11.03 46.67 12.31
CA PHE A 68 10.16 46.22 13.41
C PHE A 68 8.70 46.57 13.23
N ASP A 69 8.39 47.55 12.37
CA ASP A 69 7.01 47.96 12.06
C ASP A 69 6.45 47.17 10.87
N ARG A 70 7.19 46.16 10.42
CA ARG A 70 6.78 45.30 9.32
C ARG A 70 5.58 44.47 9.75
N ALA A 71 4.42 44.76 9.17
CA ALA A 71 3.23 43.94 9.31
C ALA A 71 3.52 42.50 8.84
N GLU A 72 2.87 41.51 9.47
CA GLU A 72 2.94 40.12 9.01
C GLU A 72 2.60 40.07 7.52
N ARG A 73 3.61 39.70 6.72
CA ARG A 73 3.46 39.57 5.29
C ARG A 73 3.43 38.10 4.95
N GLN A 74 2.28 37.64 4.47
CA GLN A 74 2.17 36.31 3.87
C GLN A 74 3.07 36.25 2.63
N ARG A 75 3.90 35.21 2.57
CA ARG A 75 4.75 34.87 1.44
C ARG A 75 4.39 33.48 0.94
N ASN A 76 4.60 33.29 -0.35
CA ASN A 76 4.51 31.99 -1.00
C ASN A 76 5.68 31.82 -1.98
N ALA A 77 6.17 30.59 -2.11
CA ALA A 77 7.15 30.23 -3.13
C ALA A 77 7.02 28.75 -3.49
N GLU A 78 7.54 28.40 -4.67
CA GLU A 78 7.66 27.03 -5.14
C GLU A 78 9.11 26.56 -5.08
N PHE A 79 9.31 25.29 -4.72
CA PHE A 79 10.62 24.65 -4.62
C PHE A 79 10.59 23.24 -5.22
N ASP A 80 11.70 22.80 -5.80
CA ASP A 80 11.82 21.45 -6.35
C ASP A 80 12.02 20.40 -5.25
N LEU A 81 12.76 20.77 -4.21
CA LEU A 81 13.19 19.95 -3.10
C LEU A 81 12.98 20.69 -1.79
N ILE A 82 12.68 19.96 -0.72
CA ILE A 82 12.51 20.50 0.62
C ILE A 82 13.41 19.74 1.59
N MET A 83 14.29 20.46 2.27
CA MET A 83 14.99 20.00 3.47
C MET A 83 14.30 20.59 4.69
N ASP A 84 13.49 19.79 5.36
CA ASP A 84 12.75 20.18 6.55
C ASP A 84 13.61 19.98 7.81
N LEU A 85 14.14 21.10 8.32
CA LEU A 85 14.96 21.14 9.54
C LEU A 85 14.14 21.32 10.83
N ARG A 86 12.80 21.26 10.75
CA ARG A 86 11.96 21.37 11.94
C ARG A 86 12.16 20.16 12.85
N ALA A 87 12.08 20.40 14.16
CA ALA A 87 12.05 19.34 15.17
C ALA A 87 10.84 18.40 14.99
N ASP A 88 9.74 18.96 14.49
CA ASP A 88 8.51 18.27 14.16
C ASP A 88 8.23 18.50 12.67
N PRO A 89 8.50 17.50 11.81
CA PRO A 89 8.33 17.61 10.37
C PRO A 89 6.88 17.91 9.99
N GLN A 90 6.68 18.75 8.99
CA GLN A 90 5.31 19.13 8.59
C GLN A 90 4.56 18.03 7.85
N MET A 91 5.25 17.27 6.99
CA MET A 91 4.60 16.21 6.23
C MET A 91 4.59 14.94 7.07
N ARG A 92 3.51 14.75 7.83
CA ARG A 92 3.30 13.61 8.73
C ARG A 92 2.59 12.45 8.03
N MET A 93 3.16 11.97 6.93
CA MET A 93 2.69 10.78 6.24
C MET A 93 3.70 9.65 6.42
N SER A 94 3.24 8.40 6.40
CA SER A 94 4.14 7.26 6.64
C SER A 94 5.20 7.13 5.54
N GLN A 95 4.87 7.52 4.31
CA GLN A 95 5.83 7.64 3.22
C GLN A 95 5.71 9.03 2.61
N THR A 96 6.70 9.89 2.85
CA THR A 96 6.72 11.26 2.36
C THR A 96 6.95 11.33 0.85
N PRO A 97 6.54 12.43 0.19
CA PRO A 97 6.79 12.57 -1.24
C PRO A 97 8.29 12.56 -1.54
N GLN A 98 8.66 11.99 -2.68
CA GLN A 98 10.02 12.14 -3.21
C GLN A 98 10.39 13.63 -3.24
N GLY A 99 11.63 13.96 -2.88
CA GLY A 99 12.11 15.34 -2.79
C GLY A 99 11.82 16.07 -1.47
N TYR A 100 11.05 15.47 -0.56
CA TYR A 100 10.91 15.96 0.81
C TYR A 100 11.77 15.14 1.77
N PHE A 101 12.66 15.82 2.48
CA PHE A 101 13.59 15.23 3.43
C PHE A 101 13.41 15.88 4.80
N ALA A 102 13.36 15.06 5.86
CA ALA A 102 13.24 15.55 7.23
C ALA A 102 14.24 14.82 8.14
N PRO A 103 15.55 15.12 8.04
CA PRO A 103 16.62 14.40 8.76
C PRO A 103 16.60 14.61 10.29
N GLY A 104 15.73 15.47 10.81
CA GLY A 104 15.68 15.80 12.22
C GLY A 104 16.86 16.67 12.66
N LYS A 105 17.29 16.52 13.92
CA LYS A 105 18.28 17.40 14.57
C LYS A 105 19.73 16.90 14.49
N ASP A 106 19.97 15.67 14.03
CA ASP A 106 21.31 15.10 13.98
C ASP A 106 22.13 15.78 12.87
N PRO A 107 23.26 16.46 13.21
CA PRO A 107 24.10 17.11 12.21
C PRO A 107 24.66 16.15 11.14
N LEU A 108 24.89 14.87 11.49
CA LEU A 108 25.38 13.89 10.53
C LEU A 108 24.31 13.58 9.48
N GLU A 109 23.08 13.30 9.91
CA GLU A 109 21.95 13.06 9.01
C GLU A 109 21.63 14.28 8.14
N GLN A 110 21.69 15.49 8.72
CA GLN A 110 21.54 16.73 7.96
C GLN A 110 22.62 16.88 6.89
N ALA A 111 23.89 16.58 7.20
CA ALA A 111 24.99 16.64 6.23
C ALA A 111 24.83 15.58 5.11
N LEU A 112 24.38 14.37 5.44
CA LEU A 112 24.12 13.31 4.46
C LEU A 112 23.00 13.71 3.49
N VAL A 113 21.86 14.19 4.01
CA VAL A 113 20.75 14.69 3.19
C VAL A 113 21.17 15.89 2.34
N ALA A 114 21.92 16.84 2.91
CA ALA A 114 22.43 17.99 2.16
C ALA A 114 23.29 17.54 0.97
N ASN A 115 24.14 16.52 1.15
CA ASN A 115 24.94 15.96 0.07
C ASN A 115 24.08 15.20 -0.96
N GLU A 116 23.03 14.48 -0.53
CA GLU A 116 22.08 13.82 -1.44
C GLU A 116 21.36 14.85 -2.32
N LEU A 117 20.88 15.95 -1.74
CA LEU A 117 20.17 17.02 -2.45
C LEU A 117 21.00 17.62 -3.59
N LEU A 118 22.33 17.73 -3.44
CA LEU A 118 23.22 18.21 -4.50
C LEU A 118 23.24 17.29 -5.73
N GLY A 119 22.93 16.00 -5.55
CA GLY A 119 22.81 15.02 -6.63
C GLY A 119 21.46 15.00 -7.33
N LEU A 120 20.44 15.69 -6.80
CA LEU A 120 19.07 15.68 -7.33
C LEU A 120 18.85 16.83 -8.34
N VAL A 121 19.77 16.97 -9.30
CA VAL A 121 19.68 17.95 -10.38
C VAL A 121 19.47 17.21 -11.70
N GLY A 122 18.33 17.45 -12.35
CA GLY A 122 18.03 16.88 -13.67
C GLY A 122 16.54 16.68 -13.91
N GLU A 123 16.24 15.86 -14.90
CA GLU A 123 14.87 15.46 -15.23
C GLU A 123 14.52 14.15 -14.52
N PHE A 124 13.27 14.05 -14.07
CA PHE A 124 12.77 12.90 -13.36
C PHE A 124 11.59 12.30 -14.13
N GLU A 125 11.73 11.03 -14.50
CA GLU A 125 10.65 10.24 -15.09
C GLU A 125 10.14 9.21 -14.09
N LYS A 126 8.82 9.14 -13.94
CA LYS A 126 8.17 8.20 -13.03
C LYS A 126 7.17 7.33 -13.78
N PRO A 127 7.32 6.00 -13.75
CA PRO A 127 6.32 5.10 -14.28
C PRO A 127 4.98 5.32 -13.59
N LYS A 128 3.89 5.22 -14.37
CA LYS A 128 2.55 5.15 -13.79
C LYS A 128 2.28 3.73 -13.31
N TYR A 129 2.52 3.48 -12.03
CA TYR A 129 2.41 2.15 -11.39
C TYR A 129 0.99 1.58 -11.32
N PHE A 130 -0.04 2.39 -11.57
CA PHE A 130 -1.44 1.98 -11.45
C PHE A 130 -2.24 2.17 -12.74
N ALA A 131 -3.22 1.31 -12.94
CA ALA A 131 -4.34 1.53 -13.85
C ALA A 131 -5.65 1.58 -13.06
N TYR A 132 -6.50 2.55 -13.37
CA TYR A 132 -7.79 2.76 -12.73
C TYR A 132 -8.92 2.63 -13.75
N ASN A 133 -9.94 1.83 -13.43
CA ASN A 133 -11.17 1.71 -14.20
C ASN A 133 -12.36 2.15 -13.34
N GLU A 134 -12.84 3.37 -13.57
CA GLU A 134 -13.97 3.94 -12.85
C GLU A 134 -15.29 3.19 -13.05
N LYS A 135 -15.47 2.47 -14.16
CA LYS A 135 -16.73 1.80 -14.51
C LYS A 135 -17.09 0.66 -13.56
N ILE A 136 -16.07 0.04 -12.97
CA ILE A 136 -16.20 -1.07 -12.01
C ILE A 136 -15.75 -0.63 -10.61
N CYS A 137 -15.70 0.68 -10.34
CA CYS A 137 -15.30 1.18 -9.05
C CYS A 137 -16.49 1.17 -8.08
N ALA A 138 -16.37 0.41 -6.98
CA ALA A 138 -17.37 0.36 -5.93
C ALA A 138 -17.24 1.48 -4.88
N HIS A 139 -16.51 2.57 -5.18
CA HIS A 139 -16.25 3.64 -4.20
C HIS A 139 -17.52 4.33 -3.73
N GLY A 140 -18.37 4.79 -4.66
CA GLY A 140 -19.66 5.35 -4.28
C GLY A 140 -20.68 5.46 -5.39
N ARG A 141 -21.95 5.46 -4.98
CA ARG A 141 -23.12 5.59 -5.86
C ARG A 141 -24.25 6.26 -5.09
N ASN A 142 -25.05 7.09 -5.75
CA ASN A 142 -26.14 7.86 -5.14
C ASN A 142 -25.72 8.65 -3.88
N GLY A 143 -24.50 9.19 -3.85
CA GLY A 143 -23.95 9.94 -2.70
C GLY A 143 -23.60 9.09 -1.48
N LYS A 144 -23.63 7.75 -1.61
CA LYS A 144 -23.20 6.81 -0.56
C LYS A 144 -21.81 6.28 -0.85
N VAL A 145 -20.98 6.15 0.18
CA VAL A 145 -19.66 5.52 0.11
C VAL A 145 -19.82 4.02 0.34
N GLY A 146 -19.38 3.21 -0.61
CA GLY A 146 -19.37 1.75 -0.52
C GLY A 146 -18.00 1.18 -0.13
N CYS A 147 -16.92 1.68 -0.73
CA CYS A 147 -15.58 1.13 -0.52
C CYS A 147 -14.53 2.24 -0.47
N SER A 148 -13.72 2.28 0.58
CA SER A 148 -12.59 3.20 0.76
C SER A 148 -11.23 2.49 0.80
N ALA A 149 -11.18 1.17 0.57
CA ALA A 149 -10.00 0.35 0.84
C ALA A 149 -8.70 0.88 0.20
N CYS A 150 -8.74 1.37 -1.04
CA CYS A 150 -7.56 1.93 -1.70
C CYS A 150 -7.10 3.28 -1.11
N ILE A 151 -8.03 4.10 -0.60
CA ILE A 151 -7.75 5.35 0.09
C ILE A 151 -7.12 5.03 1.45
N ASP A 152 -7.76 4.15 2.20
CA ASP A 152 -7.38 3.83 3.59
C ASP A 152 -6.00 3.16 3.67
N VAL A 153 -5.64 2.36 2.66
CA VAL A 153 -4.33 1.68 2.61
C VAL A 153 -3.20 2.57 2.04
N CYS A 154 -3.49 3.77 1.54
CA CYS A 154 -2.48 4.56 0.84
C CYS A 154 -1.58 5.36 1.81
N SER A 155 -0.37 4.85 2.07
CA SER A 155 0.61 5.49 2.98
C SER A 155 1.05 6.91 2.59
N THR A 156 0.90 7.27 1.31
CA THR A 156 1.35 8.56 0.76
C THR A 156 0.23 9.58 0.62
N GLY A 157 -1.03 9.17 0.90
CA GLY A 157 -2.21 10.02 0.67
C GLY A 157 -2.45 10.36 -0.80
N ALA A 158 -1.90 9.58 -1.74
CA ALA A 158 -2.04 9.83 -3.18
C ALA A 158 -3.45 9.59 -3.72
N ILE A 159 -4.33 8.92 -2.97
CA ILE A 159 -5.67 8.52 -3.43
C ILE A 159 -6.73 9.28 -2.64
N SER A 160 -7.63 9.97 -3.33
CA SER A 160 -8.71 10.76 -2.74
C SER A 160 -10.08 10.38 -3.29
N SER A 161 -11.11 10.58 -2.46
CA SER A 161 -12.51 10.41 -2.84
C SER A 161 -12.99 11.58 -3.71
N LEU A 162 -13.70 11.29 -4.80
CA LEU A 162 -14.32 12.27 -5.69
C LEU A 162 -15.80 11.93 -5.91
N PHE A 163 -16.70 12.87 -5.58
CA PHE A 163 -18.13 12.73 -5.87
C PHE A 163 -18.58 13.73 -6.93
N LYS A 164 -19.19 13.23 -8.01
CA LYS A 164 -19.76 14.05 -9.08
C LYS A 164 -21.15 13.53 -9.43
N SER A 165 -22.16 14.39 -9.31
CA SER A 165 -23.55 14.06 -9.63
C SER A 165 -24.06 12.77 -8.97
N GLY A 166 -23.68 12.54 -7.71
CA GLY A 166 -24.05 11.34 -6.95
C GLY A 166 -23.20 10.09 -7.24
N GLN A 167 -22.37 10.08 -8.29
CA GLN A 167 -21.38 9.01 -8.53
C GLN A 167 -20.13 9.29 -7.70
N GLY A 168 -19.68 8.28 -6.93
CA GLY A 168 -18.40 8.32 -6.20
C GLY A 168 -17.34 7.52 -6.95
N THR A 169 -16.23 8.17 -7.27
CA THR A 169 -15.02 7.57 -7.83
C THR A 169 -13.82 7.95 -6.96
N VAL A 170 -12.66 7.37 -7.25
CA VAL A 170 -11.41 7.83 -6.64
C VAL A 170 -10.53 8.51 -7.69
N GLU A 171 -9.73 9.46 -7.22
CA GLU A 171 -8.68 10.10 -7.99
C GLU A 171 -7.33 9.69 -7.41
N VAL A 172 -6.33 9.48 -8.27
CA VAL A 172 -4.98 9.10 -7.86
C VAL A 172 -4.00 10.13 -8.39
N ASN A 173 -3.29 10.80 -7.50
CA ASN A 173 -2.17 11.68 -7.84
C ASN A 173 -0.93 10.84 -8.16
N PRO A 174 -0.50 10.74 -9.44
CA PRO A 174 0.63 9.90 -9.82
C PRO A 174 1.97 10.40 -9.25
N ASN A 175 2.08 11.69 -8.92
CA ASN A 175 3.31 12.26 -8.38
C ASN A 175 3.52 11.85 -6.92
N LEU A 176 2.44 11.76 -6.13
CA LEU A 176 2.45 11.25 -4.76
C LEU A 176 2.45 9.71 -4.68
N CYS A 177 2.02 9.00 -5.73
CA CYS A 177 1.98 7.54 -5.73
C CYS A 177 3.41 6.96 -5.69
N MET A 178 3.77 6.19 -4.65
CA MET A 178 5.10 5.57 -4.57
C MET A 178 5.18 4.15 -5.17
N GLY A 179 4.13 3.69 -5.84
CA GLY A 179 4.17 2.43 -6.57
C GLY A 179 4.21 1.17 -5.70
N CYS A 180 3.78 1.23 -4.43
CA CYS A 180 3.77 0.07 -3.51
C CYS A 180 2.79 -1.05 -3.91
N GLY A 181 1.77 -0.74 -4.73
CA GLY A 181 0.76 -1.68 -5.21
C GLY A 181 -0.35 -2.08 -4.22
N ALA A 182 -0.31 -1.61 -2.98
CA ALA A 182 -1.28 -1.97 -1.93
C ALA A 182 -2.76 -1.70 -2.33
N CYS A 183 -3.00 -0.60 -3.05
CA CYS A 183 -4.34 -0.26 -3.54
C CYS A 183 -4.93 -1.32 -4.49
N SER A 184 -4.09 -1.99 -5.29
CA SER A 184 -4.52 -3.07 -6.19
C SER A 184 -4.82 -4.36 -5.42
N THR A 185 -4.01 -4.64 -4.39
CA THR A 185 -4.15 -5.79 -3.51
C THR A 185 -5.48 -5.76 -2.77
N VAL A 186 -5.86 -4.61 -2.19
CA VAL A 186 -7.10 -4.47 -1.43
C VAL A 186 -8.33 -4.19 -2.29
N CYS A 187 -8.18 -3.82 -3.57
CA CYS A 187 -9.32 -3.49 -4.42
C CYS A 187 -10.18 -4.74 -4.70
N PRO A 188 -11.45 -4.78 -4.25
CA PRO A 188 -12.26 -5.98 -4.35
C PRO A 188 -12.83 -6.20 -5.75
N SER A 189 -13.11 -5.13 -6.50
CA SER A 189 -13.64 -5.21 -7.87
C SER A 189 -12.56 -5.33 -8.94
N GLY A 190 -11.30 -5.04 -8.60
CA GLY A 190 -10.21 -4.92 -9.58
C GLY A 190 -10.22 -3.60 -10.37
N ALA A 191 -10.98 -2.59 -9.91
CA ALA A 191 -10.93 -1.23 -10.45
C ALA A 191 -9.52 -0.61 -10.39
N MET A 192 -8.75 -0.92 -9.34
CA MET A 192 -7.33 -0.58 -9.22
C MET A 192 -6.48 -1.79 -9.60
N ARG A 193 -5.53 -1.59 -10.51
CA ARG A 193 -4.57 -2.61 -10.94
C ARG A 193 -3.15 -2.10 -10.84
N TYR A 194 -2.23 -3.00 -10.52
CA TYR A 194 -0.80 -2.74 -10.59
C TYR A 194 -0.29 -2.98 -12.02
N ASN A 195 0.33 -1.95 -12.62
CA ASN A 195 0.74 -2.00 -14.02
C ASN A 195 2.15 -2.61 -14.20
N TYR A 196 3.03 -2.45 -13.22
CA TYR A 196 4.44 -2.75 -13.42
C TYR A 196 5.10 -3.36 -12.17
N PRO A 197 5.38 -4.68 -12.15
CA PRO A 197 4.98 -5.68 -13.15
C PRO A 197 3.49 -6.09 -13.04
N SER A 198 2.88 -6.40 -14.17
CA SER A 198 1.48 -6.85 -14.21
C SER A 198 1.29 -8.28 -13.68
N VAL A 199 0.08 -8.63 -13.26
CA VAL A 199 -0.26 -9.99 -12.80
C VAL A 199 -0.04 -11.03 -13.91
N THR A 200 -0.30 -10.67 -15.17
CA THR A 200 0.00 -11.56 -16.30
C THR A 200 1.49 -11.85 -16.45
N HIS A 201 2.34 -10.85 -16.21
CA HIS A 201 3.79 -11.02 -16.25
C HIS A 201 4.26 -11.91 -15.08
N GLN A 202 3.93 -11.53 -13.84
CA GLN A 202 4.32 -12.28 -12.64
C GLN A 202 3.78 -13.71 -12.66
N GLY A 203 2.53 -13.89 -13.10
CA GLY A 203 1.91 -15.21 -13.25
C GLY A 203 2.65 -16.11 -14.23
N LYS A 204 3.22 -15.56 -15.31
CA LYS A 204 4.05 -16.33 -16.27
C LYS A 204 5.36 -16.77 -15.62
N GLU A 205 6.02 -15.90 -14.86
CA GLU A 205 7.24 -16.23 -14.14
C GLU A 205 7.00 -17.32 -13.09
N ILE A 206 6.01 -17.14 -12.22
CA ILE A 206 5.63 -18.11 -11.19
C ILE A 206 5.26 -19.46 -11.83
N LYS A 207 4.49 -19.47 -12.91
CA LYS A 207 4.17 -20.71 -13.64
C LYS A 207 5.43 -21.41 -14.16
N THR A 208 6.39 -20.63 -14.67
CA THR A 208 7.65 -21.15 -15.19
C THR A 208 8.48 -21.76 -14.05
N LEU A 209 8.58 -21.07 -12.91
CA LEU A 209 9.26 -21.57 -11.72
C LEU A 209 8.65 -22.91 -11.23
N ALA A 210 7.32 -23.00 -11.14
CA ALA A 210 6.65 -24.23 -10.74
C ALA A 210 6.94 -25.40 -11.70
N ASN A 211 6.86 -25.14 -13.01
CA ASN A 211 7.10 -26.17 -14.04
C ASN A 211 8.54 -26.67 -14.01
N VAL A 212 9.51 -25.77 -13.90
CA VAL A 212 10.93 -26.13 -13.82
C VAL A 212 11.20 -26.91 -12.55
N PHE A 213 10.71 -26.45 -11.41
CA PHE A 213 10.89 -27.15 -10.14
C PHE A 213 10.31 -28.57 -10.19
N ALA A 214 9.09 -28.74 -10.71
CA ALA A 214 8.46 -30.05 -10.85
C ALA A 214 9.27 -30.97 -11.78
N ALA A 215 9.77 -30.45 -12.90
CA ALA A 215 10.57 -31.21 -13.85
C ALA A 215 11.90 -31.69 -13.25
N GLU A 216 12.62 -30.83 -12.52
CA GLU A 216 13.89 -31.19 -11.88
C GLU A 216 13.67 -32.14 -10.69
N SER A 217 12.64 -31.91 -9.88
CA SER A 217 12.32 -32.76 -8.72
C SER A 217 11.98 -34.20 -9.16
N ALA A 218 11.28 -34.35 -10.30
CA ALA A 218 10.99 -35.65 -10.90
C ALA A 218 12.25 -36.43 -11.30
N LYS A 219 13.31 -35.76 -11.80
CA LYS A 219 14.58 -36.42 -12.17
C LYS A 219 15.29 -37.02 -10.96
N VAL A 220 15.18 -36.37 -9.80
CA VAL A 220 15.82 -36.80 -8.54
C VAL A 220 14.89 -37.76 -7.75
N LYS A 221 13.76 -38.18 -8.34
CA LYS A 221 12.72 -39.02 -7.69
C LYS A 221 12.18 -38.43 -6.39
N GLN A 222 12.20 -37.11 -6.28
CA GLN A 222 11.59 -36.37 -5.17
C GLN A 222 10.28 -35.78 -5.69
N SER A 223 9.14 -36.32 -5.25
CA SER A 223 7.82 -35.75 -5.57
C SER A 223 7.47 -34.69 -4.52
N GLN A 224 8.13 -33.53 -4.61
CA GLN A 224 7.91 -32.40 -3.71
C GLN A 224 7.28 -31.24 -4.48
N ALA A 225 6.41 -30.48 -3.80
CA ALA A 225 5.87 -29.24 -4.34
C ALA A 225 6.60 -28.04 -3.71
N PRO A 226 6.94 -27.00 -4.48
CA PRO A 226 7.68 -25.86 -3.96
C PRO A 226 6.79 -24.97 -3.08
N ALA A 227 7.38 -24.31 -2.09
CA ALA A 227 6.77 -23.20 -1.37
C ALA A 227 7.24 -21.88 -2.00
N LEU A 228 6.33 -20.95 -2.27
CA LEU A 228 6.68 -19.63 -2.81
C LEU A 228 6.96 -18.68 -1.65
N LEU A 229 8.16 -18.11 -1.57
CA LEU A 229 8.50 -17.09 -0.57
C LEU A 229 8.55 -15.71 -1.26
N LEU A 230 7.47 -14.95 -1.13
CA LEU A 230 7.39 -13.58 -1.62
C LEU A 230 8.10 -12.62 -0.66
N HIS A 231 8.91 -11.71 -1.19
CA HIS A 231 9.58 -10.68 -0.41
C HIS A 231 9.78 -9.39 -1.23
N SER A 232 9.94 -8.25 -0.56
CA SER A 232 10.36 -7.02 -1.22
C SER A 232 11.74 -7.20 -1.89
N LEU A 233 11.90 -6.77 -3.13
CA LEU A 233 13.03 -7.12 -3.99
C LEU A 233 14.36 -6.61 -3.42
N LYS A 234 14.39 -5.40 -2.87
CA LYS A 234 15.63 -4.83 -2.31
C LYS A 234 15.88 -5.36 -0.89
N VAL A 235 15.04 -4.94 0.06
CA VAL A 235 15.24 -5.18 1.50
C VAL A 235 15.08 -6.66 1.85
N GLY A 236 14.12 -7.36 1.23
CA GLY A 236 13.93 -8.79 1.41
C GLY A 236 15.09 -9.62 0.87
N THR A 237 15.64 -9.30 -0.30
CA THR A 237 16.84 -9.99 -0.82
C THR A 237 18.02 -9.81 0.13
N GLN A 238 18.24 -8.59 0.62
CA GLN A 238 19.30 -8.32 1.59
C GLN A 238 19.14 -9.15 2.88
N ALA A 239 17.91 -9.30 3.39
CA ALA A 239 17.63 -10.12 4.55
C ALA A 239 17.91 -11.60 4.28
N LEU A 240 17.48 -12.13 3.13
CA LEU A 240 17.70 -13.52 2.74
C LEU A 240 19.18 -13.85 2.49
N ASP A 241 19.93 -12.96 1.82
CA ASP A 241 21.37 -13.11 1.60
C ASP A 241 22.13 -13.07 2.93
N SER A 242 21.71 -12.19 3.84
CA SER A 242 22.32 -12.10 5.18
C SER A 242 22.00 -13.34 6.02
N LEU A 243 20.78 -13.86 5.95
CA LEU A 243 20.40 -15.12 6.59
C LEU A 243 21.25 -16.27 6.05
N GLY A 244 21.43 -16.38 4.72
CA GLY A 244 22.28 -17.40 4.11
C GLY A 244 23.73 -17.35 4.60
N ARG A 245 24.32 -16.14 4.66
CA ARG A 245 25.67 -15.94 5.21
C ARG A 245 25.76 -16.33 6.68
N LEU A 246 24.78 -15.93 7.50
CA LEU A 246 24.76 -16.25 8.93
C LEU A 246 24.55 -17.74 9.19
N ALA A 247 23.69 -18.41 8.44
CA ALA A 247 23.50 -19.86 8.52
C ALA A 247 24.78 -20.63 8.16
N HIS A 248 25.57 -20.12 7.20
CA HIS A 248 26.87 -20.70 6.89
C HIS A 248 27.91 -20.49 8.00
N LEU A 249 28.01 -19.27 8.54
CA LEU A 249 29.00 -18.92 9.57
C LEU A 249 28.62 -19.44 10.97
N ARG A 250 27.33 -19.57 11.26
CA ARG A 250 26.75 -19.91 12.57
C ARG A 250 25.61 -20.95 12.43
N PRO A 251 25.90 -22.15 11.91
CA PRO A 251 24.87 -23.15 11.58
C PRO A 251 24.09 -23.71 12.78
N LYS A 252 24.56 -23.49 14.01
CA LYS A 252 23.83 -23.87 15.24
C LYS A 252 22.82 -22.81 15.70
N GLN A 253 22.87 -21.62 15.13
CA GLN A 253 22.05 -20.46 15.54
C GLN A 253 21.10 -20.00 14.43
N PHE A 254 21.46 -20.24 13.17
CA PHE A 254 20.69 -19.78 12.02
C PHE A 254 20.39 -20.91 11.05
N GLU A 255 19.15 -20.93 10.57
CA GLU A 255 18.64 -21.87 9.58
C GLU A 255 18.50 -21.18 8.22
N ALA A 256 19.18 -21.72 7.20
CA ALA A 256 19.03 -21.26 5.82
C ALA A 256 17.72 -21.79 5.20
N LEU A 257 17.36 -21.22 4.04
CA LEU A 257 16.18 -21.63 3.27
C LEU A 257 16.23 -23.14 2.97
N PRO A 258 15.13 -23.88 3.21
CA PRO A 258 14.97 -25.24 2.72
C PRO A 258 15.00 -25.29 1.19
N SER A 259 15.44 -26.40 0.60
CA SER A 259 15.63 -26.55 -0.86
C SER A 259 14.35 -26.46 -1.69
N TYR A 260 13.18 -26.59 -1.07
CA TYR A 260 11.87 -26.47 -1.73
C TYR A 260 11.24 -25.08 -1.55
N VAL A 261 11.88 -24.17 -0.81
CA VAL A 261 11.42 -22.79 -0.65
C VAL A 261 12.06 -21.93 -1.73
N LEU A 262 11.23 -21.39 -2.62
CA LEU A 262 11.67 -20.57 -3.75
C LEU A 262 11.43 -19.08 -3.44
N PRO A 263 12.50 -18.29 -3.18
CA PRO A 263 12.36 -16.85 -3.01
C PRO A 263 12.00 -16.19 -4.34
N TYR A 264 11.03 -15.28 -4.31
CA TYR A 264 10.59 -14.48 -5.44
C TYR A 264 10.46 -13.02 -5.01
N GLY A 265 11.38 -12.18 -5.49
CA GLY A 265 11.41 -10.76 -5.20
C GLY A 265 10.38 -9.98 -6.01
N VAL A 266 9.57 -9.20 -5.32
CA VAL A 266 8.60 -8.25 -5.92
C VAL A 266 8.96 -6.83 -5.53
N GLU A 267 8.64 -5.84 -6.35
CA GLU A 267 9.02 -4.43 -6.10
C GLU A 267 8.69 -3.99 -4.68
N HIS A 268 7.49 -4.34 -4.22
CA HIS A 268 7.07 -4.15 -2.84
C HIS A 268 6.12 -5.28 -2.44
N ILE A 269 6.24 -5.83 -1.23
CA ILE A 269 5.45 -7.01 -0.81
C ILE A 269 3.92 -6.76 -0.89
N ALA A 270 3.49 -5.52 -0.63
CA ALA A 270 2.10 -5.10 -0.74
C ALA A 270 1.53 -5.08 -2.17
N SER A 271 2.34 -5.32 -3.20
CA SER A 271 1.92 -5.31 -4.62
C SER A 271 1.27 -6.61 -5.11
N THR A 272 1.18 -7.62 -4.23
CA THR A 272 0.61 -8.92 -4.56
C THR A 272 -0.61 -9.22 -3.70
N GLY A 273 -1.60 -9.91 -4.26
CA GLY A 273 -2.84 -10.28 -3.57
C GLY A 273 -3.36 -11.65 -4.02
N LEU A 274 -4.62 -11.94 -3.65
CA LEU A 274 -5.22 -13.26 -3.82
C LEU A 274 -5.30 -13.77 -5.26
N ASP A 275 -5.36 -12.88 -6.25
CA ASP A 275 -5.28 -13.23 -7.67
C ASP A 275 -3.96 -13.91 -8.03
N LEU A 276 -2.84 -13.39 -7.51
CA LEU A 276 -1.53 -14.00 -7.70
C LEU A 276 -1.30 -15.19 -6.76
N TRP A 277 -1.70 -15.08 -5.48
CA TRP A 277 -1.41 -16.10 -4.47
C TRP A 277 -2.19 -17.40 -4.70
N LEU A 278 -3.50 -17.30 -4.95
CA LEU A 278 -4.30 -18.49 -5.33
C LEU A 278 -3.84 -19.02 -6.69
N GLY A 279 -3.45 -18.11 -7.61
CA GLY A 279 -2.86 -18.46 -8.89
C GLY A 279 -1.59 -19.31 -8.74
N ALA A 280 -0.69 -18.97 -7.82
CA ALA A 280 0.51 -19.75 -7.52
C ALA A 280 0.16 -21.18 -7.06
N LEU A 281 -0.81 -21.33 -6.16
CA LEU A 281 -1.29 -22.66 -5.74
C LEU A 281 -1.83 -23.46 -6.94
N SER A 282 -2.58 -22.80 -7.84
CA SER A 282 -3.11 -23.44 -9.06
C SER A 282 -2.01 -23.93 -10.01
N TYR A 283 -0.81 -23.35 -9.96
CA TYR A 283 0.34 -23.80 -10.74
C TYR A 283 1.17 -24.90 -10.06
N GLY A 284 0.78 -25.35 -8.86
CA GLY A 284 1.41 -26.47 -8.17
C GLY A 284 2.34 -26.06 -7.03
N PHE A 285 2.39 -24.78 -6.65
CA PHE A 285 2.99 -24.40 -5.37
C PHE A 285 2.18 -24.99 -4.21
N ALA A 286 2.88 -25.45 -3.18
CA ALA A 286 2.29 -26.07 -2.01
C ALA A 286 1.70 -25.06 -1.04
N GLU A 287 2.33 -23.88 -0.94
CA GLU A 287 1.97 -22.76 -0.07
C GLU A 287 2.63 -21.46 -0.59
N VAL A 288 2.12 -20.32 -0.14
CA VAL A 288 2.70 -18.99 -0.38
C VAL A 288 2.98 -18.34 0.97
N ILE A 289 4.21 -17.90 1.15
CA ILE A 289 4.74 -17.32 2.37
C ILE A 289 5.18 -15.90 2.04
N LEU A 290 4.76 -14.94 2.85
CA LEU A 290 5.17 -13.54 2.68
C LEU A 290 6.19 -13.18 3.76
N LEU A 291 7.34 -12.65 3.35
CA LEU A 291 8.35 -12.09 4.24
C LEU A 291 8.16 -10.58 4.34
N LEU A 292 7.74 -10.11 5.52
CA LEU A 292 7.58 -8.70 5.85
C LEU A 292 8.80 -8.24 6.64
N THR A 293 9.54 -7.27 6.12
CA THR A 293 10.87 -6.88 6.62
C THR A 293 10.86 -5.79 7.67
N GLY A 294 9.70 -5.21 7.97
CA GLY A 294 9.51 -4.21 9.03
C GLY A 294 9.63 -2.76 8.54
N ASP A 295 10.07 -2.55 7.30
CA ASP A 295 10.11 -1.26 6.62
C ASP A 295 8.76 -0.86 5.99
N GLU A 296 7.78 -1.77 6.00
CA GLU A 296 6.45 -1.52 5.45
C GLU A 296 5.58 -0.65 6.38
N ASP A 297 4.71 0.18 5.77
CA ASP A 297 3.65 0.87 6.51
C ASP A 297 2.77 -0.16 7.27
N PRO A 298 2.43 0.08 8.55
CA PRO A 298 1.58 -0.81 9.34
C PRO A 298 0.24 -1.17 8.67
N ALA A 299 -0.35 -0.25 7.91
CA ALA A 299 -1.58 -0.50 7.14
C ALA A 299 -1.38 -1.54 6.03
N TYR A 300 -0.18 -1.61 5.43
CA TYR A 300 0.15 -2.65 4.46
C TYR A 300 0.19 -4.02 5.13
N ARG A 301 0.81 -4.12 6.31
CA ARG A 301 0.86 -5.37 7.09
C ARG A 301 -0.54 -5.87 7.43
N ALA A 302 -1.38 -5.00 7.99
CA ALA A 302 -2.76 -5.35 8.33
C ALA A 302 -3.59 -5.76 7.11
N ALA A 303 -3.38 -5.11 5.97
CA ALA A 303 -4.03 -5.47 4.71
C ALA A 303 -3.60 -6.86 4.21
N LEU A 304 -2.30 -7.19 4.27
CA LEU A 304 -1.77 -8.48 3.86
C LEU A 304 -2.23 -9.62 4.77
N GLU A 305 -2.26 -9.40 6.09
CA GLU A 305 -2.86 -10.33 7.06
C GLU A 305 -4.33 -10.61 6.72
N THR A 306 -5.11 -9.54 6.51
CA THR A 306 -6.53 -9.65 6.13
C THR A 306 -6.73 -10.43 4.83
N GLN A 307 -5.85 -10.26 3.84
CA GLN A 307 -5.89 -11.04 2.60
C GLN A 307 -5.51 -12.50 2.82
N ALA A 308 -4.50 -12.79 3.63
CA ALA A 308 -4.08 -14.16 3.93
C ALA A 308 -5.17 -14.93 4.69
N ASP A 309 -5.82 -14.28 5.65
CA ASP A 309 -6.97 -14.83 6.38
C ASP A 309 -8.14 -15.15 5.45
N LEU A 310 -8.46 -14.22 4.54
CA LEU A 310 -9.49 -14.45 3.53
C LEU A 310 -9.13 -15.62 2.60
N GLY A 311 -7.89 -15.65 2.10
CA GLY A 311 -7.41 -16.74 1.25
C GLY A 311 -7.48 -18.11 1.94
N ASN A 312 -7.06 -18.17 3.21
CA ASN A 312 -7.11 -19.39 4.00
C ASN A 312 -8.56 -19.81 4.32
N ALA A 313 -9.47 -18.86 4.55
CA ALA A 313 -10.89 -19.15 4.72
C ALA A 313 -11.54 -19.72 3.45
N ILE A 314 -11.18 -19.19 2.27
CA ILE A 314 -11.61 -19.73 0.97
C ILE A 314 -11.09 -21.16 0.78
N LEU A 315 -9.81 -21.41 1.11
CA LEU A 315 -9.22 -22.74 1.03
C LEU A 315 -9.92 -23.73 1.99
N ALA A 316 -10.22 -23.29 3.21
CA ALA A 316 -10.96 -24.07 4.19
C ALA A 316 -12.38 -24.42 3.71
N ALA A 317 -13.06 -23.50 3.01
CA ALA A 317 -14.36 -23.76 2.40
C ALA A 317 -14.33 -24.88 1.34
N TYR A 318 -13.20 -25.07 0.66
CA TYR A 318 -12.95 -26.20 -0.25
C TYR A 318 -12.38 -27.46 0.44
N GLY A 319 -12.20 -27.42 1.76
CA GLY A 319 -11.63 -28.52 2.54
C GLY A 319 -10.10 -28.65 2.45
N PHE A 320 -9.39 -27.58 2.07
CA PHE A 320 -7.93 -27.53 2.11
C PHE A 320 -7.42 -26.90 3.42
N ASP A 321 -6.22 -27.31 3.83
CA ASP A 321 -5.52 -26.67 4.95
C ASP A 321 -5.03 -25.27 4.57
N ALA A 322 -4.76 -24.42 5.56
CA ALA A 322 -4.20 -23.08 5.35
C ALA A 322 -2.88 -23.13 4.56
N ARG A 323 -2.76 -22.32 3.50
CA ARG A 323 -1.60 -22.25 2.58
C ARG A 323 -0.99 -20.86 2.45
N PHE A 324 -1.53 -19.86 3.15
CA PHE A 324 -0.98 -18.51 3.21
C PHE A 324 -0.45 -18.23 4.61
N SER A 325 0.79 -17.76 4.70
CA SER A 325 1.40 -17.38 5.99
C SER A 325 2.33 -16.20 5.84
N LEU A 326 2.53 -15.47 6.94
CA LEU A 326 3.40 -14.31 7.01
C LEU A 326 4.55 -14.59 7.98
N ILE A 327 5.76 -14.23 7.59
CA ILE A 327 6.94 -14.12 8.44
C ILE A 327 7.17 -12.64 8.67
N GLN A 328 7.13 -12.22 9.92
CA GLN A 328 7.22 -10.82 10.30
C GLN A 328 8.53 -10.53 11.02
N LEU A 329 9.24 -9.54 10.52
CA LEU A 329 10.38 -8.93 11.17
C LEU A 329 9.97 -7.56 11.71
N ASP A 330 10.60 -7.16 12.81
CA ASP A 330 10.54 -5.78 13.31
C ASP A 330 11.61 -4.91 12.63
N SER A 331 12.74 -5.52 12.26
CA SER A 331 13.85 -4.90 11.53
C SER A 331 14.67 -5.99 10.83
N ILE A 332 15.31 -5.64 9.71
CA ILE A 332 16.24 -6.54 9.01
C ILE A 332 17.52 -6.86 9.79
N GLU A 333 17.78 -6.15 10.89
CA GLU A 333 18.89 -6.45 11.79
C GLU A 333 18.65 -7.71 12.63
N ASP A 334 17.37 -8.02 12.92
CA ASP A 334 16.99 -9.25 13.62
C ASP A 334 16.44 -10.29 12.63
N LEU A 335 17.32 -11.22 12.24
CA LEU A 335 16.98 -12.32 11.35
C LEU A 335 16.53 -13.58 12.09
N GLN A 336 16.37 -13.55 13.41
CA GLN A 336 15.89 -14.71 14.17
C GLN A 336 14.47 -15.14 13.80
N PRO A 337 13.49 -14.25 13.57
CA PRO A 337 12.14 -14.65 13.17
C PRO A 337 12.12 -15.45 11.87
N VAL A 338 12.85 -14.99 10.84
CA VAL A 338 12.95 -15.69 9.55
C VAL A 338 13.74 -17.00 9.68
N SER A 339 14.84 -17.01 10.45
CA SER A 339 15.60 -18.22 10.76
C SER A 339 14.71 -19.29 11.43
N ALA A 340 13.98 -18.91 12.48
CA ALA A 340 13.07 -19.81 13.18
C ALA A 340 11.96 -20.36 12.25
N ALA A 341 11.43 -19.53 11.35
CA ALA A 341 10.47 -19.95 10.35
C ALA A 341 11.09 -20.97 9.37
N MET A 342 12.31 -20.73 8.87
CA MET A 342 13.03 -21.68 8.01
C MET A 342 13.29 -23.01 8.72
N GLY A 343 13.65 -22.98 10.01
CA GLY A 343 13.80 -24.18 10.84
C GLY A 343 12.50 -24.98 10.97
N LYS A 344 11.37 -24.31 11.23
CA LYS A 344 10.05 -24.95 11.28
C LYS A 344 9.66 -25.56 9.93
N LEU A 345 9.91 -24.86 8.83
CA LEU A 345 9.69 -25.39 7.49
C LEU A 345 10.54 -26.63 7.27
N ARG A 346 11.86 -26.57 7.50
CA ARG A 346 12.78 -27.70 7.36
C ARG A 346 12.31 -28.94 8.13
N GLN A 347 11.84 -28.76 9.37
CA GLN A 347 11.31 -29.85 10.20
C GLN A 347 10.01 -30.45 9.65
N ARG A 348 9.10 -29.59 9.16
CA ARG A 348 7.82 -30.02 8.59
C ARG A 348 7.98 -30.67 7.21
N GLY A 349 8.96 -30.21 6.42
CA GLY A 349 9.13 -30.56 5.02
C GLY A 349 8.17 -29.82 4.08
N SER A 350 8.30 -30.15 2.79
CA SER A 350 7.41 -29.69 1.71
C SER A 350 6.01 -30.25 1.92
N LEU A 351 4.99 -29.40 1.78
CA LEU A 351 3.60 -29.83 1.73
C LEU A 351 3.27 -30.39 0.34
N PRO A 352 2.25 -31.27 0.23
CA PRO A 352 1.73 -31.64 -1.08
C PRO A 352 1.02 -30.44 -1.73
N ALA A 353 1.09 -30.37 -3.06
CA ALA A 353 0.25 -29.50 -3.86
C ALA A 353 -1.23 -29.80 -3.59
N ILE A 354 -2.07 -28.76 -3.52
CA ILE A 354 -3.50 -28.92 -3.23
C ILE A 354 -4.32 -29.28 -4.47
N CYS A 355 -3.76 -29.09 -5.66
CA CYS A 355 -4.40 -29.34 -6.93
C CYS A 355 -3.38 -29.70 -8.01
N SER A 356 -3.87 -30.30 -9.09
CA SER A 356 -3.13 -30.48 -10.34
C SER A 356 -2.76 -29.11 -10.96
N PRO A 357 -1.57 -28.98 -11.58
CA PRO A 357 -1.16 -27.72 -12.21
C PRO A 357 -2.10 -27.26 -13.33
N ALA A 358 -2.50 -25.99 -13.29
CA ALA A 358 -3.39 -25.37 -14.26
C ALA A 358 -2.70 -25.02 -15.58
N SER A 359 -3.43 -25.14 -16.69
CA SER A 359 -2.95 -24.79 -18.03
C SER A 359 -3.20 -23.33 -18.43
N PHE A 360 -4.15 -22.65 -17.80
CA PHE A 360 -4.47 -21.24 -18.08
C PHE A 360 -3.36 -20.27 -17.64
N GLY A 361 -3.43 -19.03 -18.11
CA GLY A 361 -2.59 -17.91 -17.67
C GLY A 361 -3.37 -16.95 -16.76
N LEU A 362 -2.67 -16.21 -15.90
CA LEU A 362 -3.31 -15.18 -15.08
C LEU A 362 -3.54 -13.90 -15.90
N GLY A 363 -4.71 -13.29 -15.77
CA GLY A 363 -5.10 -12.08 -16.48
C GLY A 363 -4.90 -10.81 -15.65
N ASN A 364 -5.01 -9.65 -16.29
CA ASN A 364 -5.03 -8.36 -15.61
C ASN A 364 -6.41 -8.05 -14.99
N GLN A 365 -7.46 -8.77 -15.39
CA GLN A 365 -8.78 -8.64 -14.78
C GLN A 365 -8.83 -9.48 -13.51
N LYS A 366 -8.71 -8.81 -12.35
CA LYS A 366 -8.59 -9.46 -11.04
C LYS A 366 -9.72 -10.45 -10.77
N ARG A 367 -10.98 -10.03 -10.97
CA ARG A 367 -12.16 -10.88 -10.72
C ARG A 367 -12.22 -12.09 -11.63
N GLU A 368 -11.97 -11.93 -12.93
CA GLU A 368 -11.95 -13.05 -13.88
C GLU A 368 -10.85 -14.05 -13.55
N THR A 369 -9.66 -13.54 -13.18
CA THR A 369 -8.52 -14.39 -12.78
C THR A 369 -8.84 -15.19 -11.53
N ILE A 370 -9.41 -14.53 -10.52
CA ILE A 370 -9.83 -15.19 -9.28
C ILE A 370 -10.94 -16.21 -9.59
N GLU A 371 -11.95 -15.89 -10.40
CA GLU A 371 -13.02 -16.82 -10.80
C GLU A 371 -12.45 -18.09 -11.43
N MET A 372 -11.56 -17.95 -12.42
CA MET A 372 -10.91 -19.09 -13.08
C MET A 372 -10.12 -19.96 -12.10
N VAL A 373 -9.39 -19.34 -11.17
CA VAL A 373 -8.60 -20.06 -10.15
C VAL A 373 -9.53 -20.77 -9.16
N LEU A 374 -10.59 -20.11 -8.70
CA LEU A 374 -11.55 -20.69 -7.78
C LEU A 374 -12.29 -21.87 -8.40
N GLU A 375 -12.70 -21.78 -9.67
CA GLU A 375 -13.30 -22.91 -10.40
C GLU A 375 -12.35 -24.10 -10.52
N HIS A 376 -11.06 -23.85 -10.76
CA HIS A 376 -10.04 -24.90 -10.84
C HIS A 376 -9.83 -25.61 -9.50
N LEU A 377 -9.82 -24.85 -8.40
CA LEU A 377 -9.71 -25.38 -7.04
C LEU A 377 -10.99 -26.12 -6.63
N GLN A 378 -12.16 -25.58 -6.94
CA GLN A 378 -13.46 -26.17 -6.61
C GLN A 378 -13.64 -27.57 -7.22
N LYS A 379 -13.20 -27.76 -8.47
CA LYS A 379 -13.23 -29.09 -9.15
C LYS A 379 -12.40 -30.15 -8.42
N GLN A 380 -11.50 -29.72 -7.54
CA GLN A 380 -10.57 -30.57 -6.79
C GLN A 380 -10.77 -30.43 -5.28
N ALA A 381 -11.85 -29.78 -4.85
CA ALA A 381 -12.19 -29.58 -3.46
C ALA A 381 -12.37 -30.93 -2.76
N LYS A 382 -11.89 -31.03 -1.51
CA LYS A 382 -12.05 -32.22 -0.67
C LYS A 382 -13.44 -32.32 -0.06
N THR A 383 -14.17 -31.21 -0.01
CA THR A 383 -15.51 -31.13 0.55
C THR A 383 -16.41 -30.37 -0.43
N PRO A 384 -17.61 -30.88 -0.74
CA PRO A 384 -18.58 -30.14 -1.54
C PRO A 384 -18.97 -28.83 -0.85
N LEU A 385 -18.99 -27.74 -1.61
CA LEU A 385 -19.53 -26.48 -1.08
C LEU A 385 -21.01 -26.65 -0.72
N PRO A 386 -21.45 -26.15 0.46
CA PRO A 386 -22.87 -26.14 0.81
C PRO A 386 -23.68 -25.32 -0.21
N ALA A 387 -24.93 -25.69 -0.43
CA ALA A 387 -25.83 -24.98 -1.36
C ALA A 387 -26.01 -23.48 -1.02
N GLY A 388 -25.82 -23.10 0.25
CA GLY A 388 -25.88 -21.72 0.72
C GLY A 388 -24.54 -20.99 0.80
N GLY A 389 -23.45 -21.56 0.28
CA GLY A 389 -22.09 -21.05 0.47
C GLY A 389 -21.49 -21.43 1.82
N ALA A 390 -20.24 -21.05 2.05
CA ALA A 390 -19.51 -21.32 3.28
C ALA A 390 -19.05 -19.99 3.89
N ALA A 391 -19.42 -19.71 5.14
CA ALA A 391 -19.16 -18.40 5.75
C ALA A 391 -17.71 -17.93 5.59
N LEU A 392 -17.54 -16.71 5.09
CA LEU A 392 -16.23 -16.07 4.90
C LEU A 392 -16.06 -14.90 5.88
N PRO A 393 -14.81 -14.43 6.11
CA PRO A 393 -14.55 -13.24 6.90
C PRO A 393 -15.26 -12.00 6.34
N LYS A 394 -15.52 -11.00 7.18
CA LYS A 394 -16.15 -9.73 6.77
C LYS A 394 -15.37 -8.96 5.70
N SER A 395 -14.06 -9.22 5.58
CA SER A 395 -13.18 -8.66 4.55
C SER A 395 -13.38 -9.30 3.16
N SER A 396 -14.21 -10.34 3.06
CA SER A 396 -14.42 -11.05 1.80
C SER A 396 -15.03 -10.16 0.73
N PHE A 397 -14.44 -10.23 -0.47
CA PHE A 397 -15.06 -9.72 -1.70
C PHE A 397 -15.99 -10.76 -2.35
N LEU A 398 -16.10 -11.96 -1.79
CA LEU A 398 -17.03 -13.01 -2.19
C LEU A 398 -18.18 -13.07 -1.20
N GLY A 399 -19.40 -13.22 -1.70
CA GLY A 399 -20.55 -13.48 -0.85
C GLY A 399 -21.88 -13.13 -1.48
N GLY A 400 -22.92 -13.27 -0.67
CA GLY A 400 -24.29 -12.96 -1.01
C GLY A 400 -24.86 -11.75 -0.30
N ILE A 401 -26.16 -11.59 -0.48
CA ILE A 401 -26.99 -10.67 0.29
C ILE A 401 -28.15 -11.47 0.90
N ASN A 402 -28.47 -11.20 2.16
CA ASN A 402 -29.69 -11.70 2.77
C ASN A 402 -30.80 -10.67 2.56
N ILE A 403 -31.98 -11.15 2.14
CA ILE A 403 -33.14 -10.33 1.83
C ILE A 403 -34.28 -10.72 2.78
N ASN A 404 -34.73 -9.77 3.59
CA ASN A 404 -35.97 -9.94 4.35
C ASN A 404 -37.16 -9.78 3.39
N LYS A 405 -37.85 -10.88 3.10
CA LYS A 405 -38.98 -10.92 2.17
C LYS A 405 -40.21 -10.17 2.69
N ASP A 406 -40.37 -10.05 4.01
CA ASP A 406 -41.50 -9.36 4.63
C ASP A 406 -41.32 -7.84 4.59
N ALA A 407 -40.08 -7.36 4.61
CA ALA A 407 -39.75 -5.94 4.52
C ALA A 407 -39.52 -5.46 3.07
N CYS A 408 -39.11 -6.34 2.16
CA CYS A 408 -38.75 -5.94 0.80
C CYS A 408 -39.99 -5.59 -0.03
N THR A 409 -40.10 -4.31 -0.42
CA THR A 409 -41.19 -3.79 -1.26
C THR A 409 -40.94 -3.92 -2.77
N LEU A 410 -39.84 -4.56 -3.19
CA LEU A 410 -39.44 -4.69 -4.60
C LEU A 410 -39.35 -3.33 -5.35
N CYS A 411 -38.95 -2.26 -4.66
CA CYS A 411 -38.79 -0.92 -5.24
C CYS A 411 -37.59 -0.76 -6.19
N MET A 412 -36.72 -1.77 -6.30
CA MET A 412 -35.54 -1.82 -7.17
C MET A 412 -34.46 -0.74 -6.94
N SER A 413 -34.53 0.00 -5.83
CA SER A 413 -33.49 0.98 -5.47
C SER A 413 -32.10 0.33 -5.36
N CYS A 414 -32.05 -0.90 -4.86
CA CYS A 414 -30.81 -1.68 -4.75
C CYS A 414 -30.19 -2.04 -6.11
N VAL A 415 -31.01 -2.32 -7.14
CA VAL A 415 -30.58 -2.61 -8.51
C VAL A 415 -29.89 -1.40 -9.11
N GLY A 416 -30.55 -0.23 -9.09
CA GLY A 416 -29.97 1.01 -9.64
C GLY A 416 -28.71 1.52 -8.91
N SER A 417 -28.53 1.11 -7.65
CA SER A 417 -27.39 1.48 -6.81
C SER A 417 -26.18 0.52 -6.93
N CYS A 418 -26.35 -0.67 -7.51
CA CYS A 418 -25.28 -1.68 -7.55
C CYS A 418 -24.23 -1.32 -8.62
N PRO A 419 -22.97 -0.98 -8.24
CA PRO A 419 -21.95 -0.61 -9.23
C PRO A 419 -21.45 -1.79 -10.06
N GLU A 420 -21.52 -3.01 -9.50
CA GLU A 420 -21.03 -4.23 -10.15
C GLU A 420 -22.10 -4.95 -10.99
N GLY A 421 -23.35 -4.50 -10.96
CA GLY A 421 -24.46 -5.17 -11.64
C GLY A 421 -24.92 -6.49 -11.00
N ALA A 422 -24.50 -6.79 -9.77
CA ALA A 422 -24.84 -8.03 -9.08
C ALA A 422 -26.32 -8.20 -8.75
N LEU A 423 -27.09 -7.11 -8.71
CA LEU A 423 -28.53 -7.09 -8.47
C LEU A 423 -29.25 -6.71 -9.76
N LEU A 424 -30.27 -7.49 -10.14
CA LEU A 424 -31.02 -7.32 -11.38
C LEU A 424 -32.52 -7.35 -11.10
N ASP A 425 -33.27 -6.55 -11.85
CA ASP A 425 -34.72 -6.65 -11.93
C ASP A 425 -35.14 -7.73 -12.94
N ASN A 426 -36.44 -7.94 -13.06
CA ASN A 426 -37.03 -8.78 -14.09
C ASN A 426 -38.19 -7.99 -14.72
N LEU A 427 -38.21 -7.95 -16.05
CA LEU A 427 -39.18 -7.17 -16.84
C LEU A 427 -40.56 -7.84 -16.90
N ASP A 428 -40.61 -9.16 -16.76
CA ASP A 428 -41.82 -9.97 -16.93
C ASP A 428 -42.53 -10.24 -15.61
N GLU A 429 -41.81 -10.30 -14.49
CA GLU A 429 -42.37 -10.52 -13.16
C GLU A 429 -41.66 -9.69 -12.07
N PRO A 430 -42.36 -9.25 -11.00
CA PRO A 430 -41.74 -8.56 -9.86
C PRO A 430 -40.80 -9.48 -9.09
N LYS A 431 -39.53 -9.54 -9.51
CA LYS A 431 -38.51 -10.39 -8.92
C LYS A 431 -37.17 -9.67 -8.87
N LEU A 432 -36.49 -9.82 -7.74
CA LEU A 432 -35.11 -9.39 -7.56
C LEU A 432 -34.20 -10.60 -7.80
N SER A 433 -33.35 -10.52 -8.81
CA SER A 433 -32.35 -11.53 -9.15
C SER A 433 -30.97 -11.09 -8.67
N PHE A 434 -30.10 -12.07 -8.36
CA PHE A 434 -28.78 -11.82 -7.80
C PHE A 434 -27.73 -12.71 -8.47
N ILE A 435 -26.63 -12.10 -8.94
CA ILE A 435 -25.48 -12.78 -9.52
C ILE A 435 -24.33 -12.71 -8.51
N GLU A 436 -24.16 -13.78 -7.73
CA GLU A 436 -23.21 -13.80 -6.60
C GLU A 436 -21.78 -13.46 -7.02
N LYS A 437 -21.34 -13.96 -8.18
CA LYS A 437 -19.98 -13.76 -8.68
C LYS A 437 -19.63 -12.31 -9.02
N GLN A 438 -20.62 -11.43 -9.20
CA GLN A 438 -20.40 -10.00 -9.43
C GLN A 438 -20.38 -9.21 -8.12
N CYS A 439 -20.90 -9.77 -7.02
CA CYS A 439 -20.91 -9.06 -5.75
C CYS A 439 -19.47 -8.89 -5.22
N VAL A 440 -19.20 -7.68 -4.73
CA VAL A 440 -17.94 -7.31 -4.07
C VAL A 440 -18.13 -6.89 -2.61
N GLN A 441 -19.30 -7.18 -2.04
CA GLN A 441 -19.66 -6.89 -0.64
C GLN A 441 -19.49 -5.41 -0.23
N CYS A 442 -19.67 -4.45 -1.16
CA CYS A 442 -19.50 -3.02 -0.87
C CYS A 442 -20.62 -2.38 -0.04
N GLY A 443 -21.74 -3.08 0.20
CA GLY A 443 -22.81 -2.59 1.07
C GLY A 443 -23.64 -1.40 0.55
N ILE A 444 -23.38 -0.88 -0.66
CA ILE A 444 -24.16 0.26 -1.20
C ILE A 444 -25.66 -0.08 -1.29
N CYS A 445 -25.99 -1.30 -1.71
CA CYS A 445 -27.38 -1.76 -1.78
C CYS A 445 -28.06 -1.77 -0.40
N VAL A 446 -27.32 -2.15 0.65
CA VAL A 446 -27.80 -2.13 2.05
C VAL A 446 -28.06 -0.70 2.50
N GLN A 447 -27.13 0.22 2.25
CA GLN A 447 -27.27 1.63 2.63
C GLN A 447 -28.38 2.37 1.87
N THR A 448 -28.71 1.91 0.66
CA THR A 448 -29.69 2.54 -0.23
C THR A 448 -31.10 1.97 -0.05
N CYS A 449 -31.26 0.82 0.63
CA CYS A 449 -32.55 0.18 0.83
C CYS A 449 -33.42 1.00 1.82
N PRO A 450 -34.54 1.61 1.38
CA PRO A 450 -35.38 2.42 2.26
C PRO A 450 -36.04 1.57 3.36
N GLU A 451 -36.35 0.31 3.06
CA GLU A 451 -37.00 -0.64 3.98
C GLU A 451 -36.02 -1.37 4.91
N GLN A 452 -34.71 -1.11 4.77
CA GLN A 452 -33.66 -1.81 5.52
C GLN A 452 -33.73 -3.36 5.39
N ALA A 453 -34.22 -3.84 4.24
CA ALA A 453 -34.49 -5.26 4.01
C ALA A 453 -33.25 -6.09 3.60
N LEU A 454 -32.07 -5.47 3.47
CA LEU A 454 -30.86 -6.10 2.96
C LEU A 454 -29.77 -6.17 4.02
N SER A 455 -29.01 -7.26 4.05
CA SER A 455 -27.73 -7.35 4.78
C SER A 455 -26.68 -8.12 3.98
N LEU A 456 -25.40 -7.81 4.21
CA LEU A 456 -24.28 -8.50 3.59
C LEU A 456 -24.14 -9.92 4.15
N ALA A 457 -23.76 -10.87 3.29
CA ALA A 457 -23.55 -12.26 3.66
C ALA A 457 -22.26 -12.82 3.02
N PRO A 458 -21.06 -12.46 3.54
CA PRO A 458 -19.79 -13.04 3.11
C PRO A 458 -19.81 -14.58 3.19
N ARG A 459 -19.72 -15.28 2.06
CA ARG A 459 -19.87 -16.74 1.99
C ARG A 459 -19.37 -17.37 0.69
#